data_AF-A0A917HKA0-F1
#
_entry.id   AF-A0A917HKA0-F1
#
_cell.length_a   1.000
_cell.length_b   1.000
_cell.length_c   1.000
_cell.angle_alpha   90.00
_cell.angle_beta   90.00
_cell.angle_gamma   90.00
#
_symmetry.space_group_name_H-M   'P 1'
#
loop_
_entity.id
_entity.type
_entity.pdbx_description
1 polymer ?
#
loop_
_entity_poly.entity_id
_entity_poly.type
_entity_poly.pdbx_seq_one_letter_code
_entity_poly.pdbx_strand_id
1 'polypeptide(L)'
;MVETITRLVTEVVCTLVGFVLDLVGFLINVILSIPILGGIIRTIINWVTEIIWRIVSLPDFLLSLAGIRIRKKMYVKLIILNNNGVPHTTEAVAIRGIQTAQAVFDRQCNVNLIYTGVCVPQLVTNDMANNIECGAGGFFSDWWIGGSYYELVSADCAFQDGWKRIVGYGAELIVFVIADITPRSTVGCSFSATHNYVVVEPNIAGIQSMAHEIGHACLLPHLEDAADVNNLMFPNIRTDAAGELVNRDMTNFQIASLRGSRHCTFI
;
A
#
# COMPACT_ATOMS: atom_id res chain seq x y z
N MET A 1 0.84 -39.63 10.30
CA MET A 1 1.37 -39.93 8.95
C MET A 1 0.54 -39.27 7.86
N VAL A 2 -0.79 -39.44 7.85
CA VAL A 2 -1.70 -38.77 6.88
C VAL A 2 -1.60 -37.25 6.96
N GLU A 3 -1.68 -36.64 8.15
CA GLU A 3 -1.56 -35.17 8.30
C GLU A 3 -0.21 -34.62 7.80
N THR A 4 0.88 -35.36 8.02
CA THR A 4 2.23 -34.97 7.56
C THR A 4 2.33 -35.03 6.04
N ILE A 5 1.79 -36.08 5.42
CA ILE A 5 1.78 -36.25 3.96
C ILE A 5 0.87 -35.20 3.33
N THR A 6 -0.32 -34.96 3.89
CA THR A 6 -1.25 -33.96 3.37
C THR A 6 -0.65 -32.56 3.46
N ARG A 7 -0.05 -32.19 4.60
CA ARG A 7 0.63 -30.90 4.75
C ARG A 7 1.79 -30.75 3.75
N LEU A 8 2.63 -31.78 3.60
CA LEU A 8 3.76 -31.74 2.66
C LEU A 8 3.28 -31.62 1.20
N VAL A 9 2.28 -32.41 0.81
CA VAL A 9 1.70 -32.35 -0.54
C VAL A 9 1.04 -30.99 -0.78
N THR A 10 0.28 -30.47 0.19
CA THR A 10 -0.32 -29.14 0.09
C THR A 10 0.75 -28.06 0.00
N GLU A 11 1.80 -28.09 0.83
CA GLU A 11 2.90 -27.13 0.75
C GLU A 11 3.60 -27.20 -0.61
N VAL A 12 3.97 -28.38 -1.10
CA VAL A 12 4.63 -28.55 -2.41
C VAL A 12 3.75 -28.07 -3.56
N VAL A 13 2.46 -28.45 -3.57
CA VAL A 13 1.52 -28.01 -4.60
C VAL A 13 1.28 -26.50 -4.53
N CYS A 14 1.09 -25.93 -3.34
CA CYS A 14 0.92 -24.49 -3.16
C CYS A 14 2.17 -23.72 -3.56
N THR A 15 3.37 -24.21 -3.25
CA THR A 15 4.63 -23.60 -3.68
C THR A 15 4.79 -23.66 -5.20
N LEU A 16 4.49 -24.80 -5.83
CA LEU A 16 4.63 -24.95 -7.28
C LEU A 16 3.60 -24.11 -8.05
N VAL A 17 2.34 -24.15 -7.63
CA VAL A 17 1.27 -23.30 -8.21
C VAL A 17 1.57 -21.82 -7.95
N GLY A 18 1.98 -21.46 -6.73
CA GLY A 18 2.41 -20.11 -6.38
C GLY A 18 3.52 -19.60 -7.27
N PHE A 19 4.56 -20.42 -7.49
CA PHE A 19 5.67 -20.07 -8.40
C PHE A 19 5.21 -19.85 -9.85
N VAL A 20 4.35 -20.72 -10.39
CA VAL A 20 3.82 -20.56 -11.76
C VAL A 20 2.97 -19.29 -11.86
N LEU A 21 2.12 -19.04 -10.86
CA LEU A 21 1.30 -17.83 -10.79
C LEU A 21 2.16 -16.57 -10.64
N ASP A 22 3.23 -16.61 -9.85
CA ASP A 22 4.18 -15.50 -9.70
C ASP A 22 4.97 -15.26 -10.99
N LEU A 23 5.33 -16.29 -11.75
CA LEU A 23 5.98 -16.14 -13.06
C LEU A 23 5.05 -15.47 -14.08
N VAL A 24 3.80 -15.93 -14.17
CA VAL A 24 2.77 -15.26 -14.98
C VAL A 24 2.52 -13.83 -14.46
N GLY A 25 2.51 -13.69 -13.13
CA GLY A 25 2.59 -12.47 -12.34
C GLY A 25 3.56 -11.45 -12.90
N PHE A 26 4.81 -11.88 -12.92
CA PHE A 26 5.95 -11.13 -13.39
C PHE A 26 5.82 -10.76 -14.86
N LEU A 27 5.46 -11.69 -15.75
CA LEU A 27 5.31 -11.41 -17.18
C LEU A 27 4.24 -10.36 -17.46
N ILE A 28 3.09 -10.43 -16.78
CA ILE A 28 2.04 -9.43 -16.91
C ILE A 28 2.53 -8.10 -16.33
N ASN A 29 3.20 -8.08 -15.19
CA ASN A 29 3.77 -6.84 -14.61
C ASN A 29 4.79 -6.19 -15.55
N VAL A 30 5.59 -6.97 -16.28
CA VAL A 30 6.50 -6.46 -17.32
C VAL A 30 5.71 -5.81 -18.47
N ILE A 31 4.60 -6.39 -18.90
CA ILE A 31 3.71 -5.76 -19.90
C ILE A 31 3.08 -4.49 -19.33
N LEU A 32 2.68 -4.49 -18.06
CA LEU A 32 2.12 -3.32 -17.36
C LEU A 32 3.18 -2.23 -17.07
N SER A 33 4.47 -2.54 -17.18
CA SER A 33 5.55 -1.55 -17.12
C SER A 33 5.82 -0.84 -18.45
N ILE A 34 5.08 -1.17 -19.52
CA ILE A 34 5.17 -0.42 -20.78
C ILE A 34 4.56 0.98 -20.53
N PRO A 35 5.31 2.07 -20.79
CA PRO A 35 4.80 3.42 -20.60
C PRO A 35 3.51 3.65 -21.39
N ILE A 36 2.63 4.45 -20.82
CA ILE A 36 1.29 4.84 -21.27
C ILE A 36 0.31 3.67 -21.26
N LEU A 37 0.55 2.65 -22.09
CA LEU A 37 -0.36 1.50 -22.24
C LEU A 37 -0.49 0.73 -20.93
N GLY A 38 0.62 0.42 -20.28
CA GLY A 38 0.64 -0.30 -19.01
C GLY A 38 -0.02 0.49 -17.88
N GLY A 39 0.22 1.80 -17.82
CA GLY A 39 -0.41 2.70 -16.84
C GLY A 39 -1.93 2.77 -16.98
N ILE A 40 -2.44 2.94 -18.20
CA ILE A 40 -3.89 2.97 -18.47
C ILE A 40 -4.53 1.63 -18.09
N ILE A 41 -3.95 0.52 -18.54
CA ILE A 41 -4.48 -0.83 -18.26
C ILE A 41 -4.50 -1.09 -16.75
N ARG A 42 -3.40 -0.79 -16.04
CA ARG A 42 -3.31 -0.94 -14.58
C ARG A 42 -4.37 -0.12 -13.86
N THR A 43 -4.53 1.14 -14.25
CA THR A 43 -5.55 2.04 -13.67
C THR A 43 -6.95 1.46 -13.80
N ILE A 44 -7.31 0.97 -15.00
CA ILE A 44 -8.62 0.37 -15.28
C ILE A 44 -8.81 -0.91 -14.46
N ILE A 45 -7.83 -1.83 -14.49
CA ILE A 45 -7.90 -3.10 -13.75
C ILE A 45 -8.07 -2.83 -12.25
N ASN A 46 -7.30 -1.89 -11.70
CA ASN A 46 -7.35 -1.57 -10.29
C ASN A 46 -8.70 -0.98 -9.87
N TRP A 47 -9.24 -0.05 -10.67
CA TRP A 47 -10.57 0.51 -10.45
C TRP A 47 -11.67 -0.56 -10.50
N VAL A 48 -11.68 -1.39 -11.55
CA VAL A 48 -12.69 -2.45 -11.71
C VAL A 48 -12.61 -3.45 -10.57
N THR A 49 -11.40 -3.85 -10.20
CA THR A 49 -11.16 -4.81 -9.12
C THR A 49 -11.60 -4.24 -7.78
N GLU A 50 -11.28 -2.99 -7.48
CA GLU A 50 -11.76 -2.32 -6.27
C GLU A 50 -13.30 -2.28 -6.23
N ILE A 51 -13.97 -1.88 -7.32
CA ILE A 51 -15.44 -1.84 -7.38
C ILE A 51 -16.06 -3.22 -7.08
N ILE A 52 -15.53 -4.28 -7.70
CA ILE A 52 -16.01 -5.65 -7.47
C ILE A 52 -15.84 -6.02 -5.99
N TRP A 53 -14.65 -5.80 -5.42
CA TRP A 53 -14.39 -6.16 -4.03
C TRP A 53 -15.17 -5.31 -3.03
N ARG A 54 -15.49 -4.06 -3.37
CA ARG A 54 -16.38 -3.22 -2.56
C ARG A 54 -17.77 -3.80 -2.47
N ILE A 55 -18.33 -4.24 -3.61
CA ILE A 55 -19.64 -4.90 -3.65
C ILE A 55 -19.61 -6.19 -2.83
N VAL A 56 -18.58 -7.03 -3.01
CA VAL A 56 -18.42 -8.28 -2.25
C VAL A 56 -18.25 -8.01 -0.74
N SER A 57 -17.59 -6.91 -0.38
CA SER A 57 -17.35 -6.52 1.02
C SER A 57 -18.54 -5.85 1.71
N LEU A 58 -19.62 -5.54 0.98
CA LEU A 58 -20.78 -4.80 1.52
C LEU A 58 -21.36 -5.43 2.80
N PRO A 59 -21.49 -6.76 2.93
CA PRO A 59 -21.91 -7.37 4.19
C PRO A 59 -20.95 -7.07 5.36
N ASP A 60 -19.64 -7.19 5.16
CA ASP A 60 -18.65 -6.86 6.21
C ASP A 60 -18.60 -5.36 6.50
N PHE A 61 -18.83 -4.51 5.50
CA PHE A 61 -18.97 -3.07 5.70
C PHE A 61 -20.14 -2.75 6.63
N LEU A 62 -21.32 -3.31 6.38
CA LEU A 62 -22.52 -3.11 7.21
C LEU A 62 -22.32 -3.68 8.63
N LEU A 63 -21.72 -4.87 8.76
CA LEU A 63 -21.36 -5.45 10.06
C LEU A 63 -20.38 -4.55 10.82
N SER A 64 -19.38 -3.99 10.12
CA SER A 64 -18.38 -3.10 10.72
C SER A 64 -18.99 -1.78 11.21
N LEU A 65 -19.97 -1.24 10.47
CA LEU A 65 -20.77 -0.08 10.90
C LEU A 65 -21.59 -0.40 12.16
N ALA A 66 -22.10 -1.62 12.28
CA ALA A 66 -22.78 -2.12 13.49
C ALA A 66 -21.80 -2.50 14.62
N GLY A 67 -20.49 -2.30 14.44
CA GLY A 67 -19.46 -2.61 15.44
C GLY A 67 -18.93 -4.05 15.41
N ILE A 68 -19.45 -4.91 14.53
CA ILE A 68 -19.00 -6.29 14.37
C ILE A 68 -17.80 -6.30 13.42
N ARG A 69 -16.60 -6.40 13.98
CA ARG A 69 -15.34 -6.30 13.24
C ARG A 69 -14.58 -7.62 13.31
N ILE A 70 -14.89 -8.56 12.42
CA ILE A 70 -14.13 -9.81 12.29
C ILE A 70 -12.67 -9.48 11.95
N ARG A 71 -11.72 -10.15 12.61
CA ARG A 71 -10.30 -9.89 12.40
C ARG A 71 -9.90 -10.13 10.94
N LYS A 72 -9.20 -9.17 10.35
CA LYS A 72 -8.68 -9.24 8.97
C LYS A 72 -7.16 -9.07 8.96
N LYS A 73 -6.55 -9.28 7.80
CA LYS A 73 -5.12 -9.03 7.52
C LYS A 73 -4.95 -8.20 6.25
N MET A 74 -3.86 -7.45 6.20
CA MET A 74 -3.39 -6.68 5.05
C MET A 74 -1.88 -6.84 4.97
N TYR A 75 -1.32 -7.05 3.78
CA TYR A 75 0.13 -7.16 3.59
C TYR A 75 0.71 -5.81 3.19
N VAL A 76 1.85 -5.45 3.77
CA VAL A 76 2.57 -4.22 3.44
C VAL A 76 4.06 -4.49 3.26
N LYS A 77 4.63 -3.92 2.20
CA LYS A 77 6.07 -3.94 1.94
C LYS A 77 6.63 -2.54 1.91
N LEU A 78 7.87 -2.39 2.38
CA LEU A 78 8.59 -1.15 2.29
C LEU A 78 9.62 -1.24 1.15
N ILE A 79 9.65 -0.25 0.26
CA ILE A 79 10.70 -0.10 -0.74
C ILE A 79 11.33 1.27 -0.56
N ILE A 80 12.62 1.30 -0.23
CA ILE A 80 13.38 2.54 -0.07
C ILE A 80 14.10 2.81 -1.38
N LEU A 81 13.66 3.83 -2.12
CA LEU A 81 14.33 4.21 -3.36
C LEU A 81 15.71 4.80 -3.08
N ASN A 82 16.52 4.88 -4.12
CA ASN A 82 17.91 5.31 -4.02
C ASN A 82 18.18 6.56 -4.86
N ASN A 83 19.17 7.34 -4.44
CA ASN A 83 19.80 8.35 -5.27
C ASN A 83 21.19 7.83 -5.65
N ASN A 84 21.34 7.38 -6.90
CA ASN A 84 22.59 6.82 -7.40
C ASN A 84 23.14 5.67 -6.53
N GLY A 85 22.26 4.75 -6.14
CA GLY A 85 22.60 3.59 -5.30
C GLY A 85 22.67 3.87 -3.80
N VAL A 86 22.51 5.13 -3.35
CA VAL A 86 22.41 5.48 -1.93
C VAL A 86 20.94 5.55 -1.51
N PRO A 87 20.46 4.73 -0.56
CA PRO A 87 19.07 4.77 -0.10
C PRO A 87 18.69 6.12 0.51
N HIS A 88 17.45 6.59 0.30
CA HIS A 88 16.96 7.86 0.88
C HIS A 88 16.87 7.86 2.40
N THR A 89 16.71 6.68 3.00
CA THR A 89 16.70 6.49 4.45
C THR A 89 17.17 5.09 4.81
N THR A 90 17.29 4.80 6.10
CA THR A 90 17.60 3.46 6.58
C THR A 90 16.31 2.70 6.91
N GLU A 91 16.36 1.38 6.83
CA GLU A 91 15.25 0.52 7.26
C GLU A 91 14.81 0.82 8.70
N ALA A 92 15.78 1.03 9.61
CA ALA A 92 15.51 1.31 11.02
C ALA A 92 14.69 2.59 11.24
N VAL A 93 14.83 3.58 10.37
CA VAL A 93 14.02 4.81 10.42
C VAL A 93 12.64 4.54 9.83
N ALA A 94 12.58 3.96 8.63
CA ALA A 94 11.34 3.79 7.90
C ALA A 94 10.37 2.77 8.53
N ILE A 95 10.88 1.74 9.19
CA ILE A 95 10.05 0.73 9.87
C ILE A 95 9.20 1.34 11.00
N ARG A 96 9.59 2.48 11.57
CA ARG A 96 8.78 3.19 12.58
C ARG A 96 7.41 3.58 12.01
N GLY A 97 7.34 4.04 10.76
CA GLY A 97 6.08 4.36 10.09
C GLY A 97 5.18 3.14 9.91
N ILE A 98 5.76 2.00 9.53
CA ILE A 98 5.03 0.73 9.43
C ILE A 98 4.52 0.28 10.80
N GLN A 99 5.33 0.39 11.85
CA GLN A 99 4.91 0.04 13.22
C GLN A 99 3.77 0.94 13.71
N THR A 100 3.81 2.24 13.40
CA THR A 100 2.70 3.15 13.65
C THR A 100 1.44 2.69 12.90
N ALA A 101 1.54 2.38 11.60
CA ALA A 101 0.42 1.90 10.81
C ALA A 101 -0.16 0.58 11.34
N GLN A 102 0.71 -0.36 11.76
CA GLN A 102 0.32 -1.60 12.44
C GLN A 102 -0.50 -1.30 13.68
N ALA A 103 -0.02 -0.43 14.57
CA ALA A 103 -0.70 -0.08 15.80
C ALA A 103 -2.06 0.60 15.55
N VAL A 104 -2.13 1.51 14.58
CA VAL A 104 -3.37 2.22 14.21
C VAL A 104 -4.41 1.23 13.67
N PHE A 105 -4.07 0.42 12.67
CA PHE A 105 -5.04 -0.48 12.05
C PHE A 105 -5.41 -1.68 12.92
N ASP A 106 -4.48 -2.15 13.75
CA ASP A 106 -4.78 -3.17 14.75
C ASP A 106 -5.84 -2.67 15.73
N ARG A 107 -5.59 -1.50 16.34
CA ARG A 107 -6.44 -0.92 17.38
C ARG A 107 -7.77 -0.40 16.85
N GLN A 108 -7.77 0.37 15.76
CA GLN A 108 -8.97 1.03 15.25
C GLN A 108 -9.82 0.08 14.41
N CYS A 109 -9.18 -0.70 13.53
CA CYS A 109 -9.87 -1.44 12.49
C CYS A 109 -9.99 -2.94 12.76
N ASN A 110 -9.31 -3.47 13.78
CA ASN A 110 -9.12 -4.90 13.96
C ASN A 110 -8.54 -5.57 12.70
N VAL A 111 -7.52 -4.93 12.11
CA VAL A 111 -6.81 -5.40 10.92
C VAL A 111 -5.34 -5.63 11.28
N ASN A 112 -4.84 -6.84 11.04
CA ASN A 112 -3.44 -7.19 11.19
C ASN A 112 -2.64 -6.74 9.96
N LEU A 113 -1.88 -5.66 10.09
CA LEU A 113 -0.98 -5.23 9.02
C LEU A 113 0.31 -6.06 9.09
N ILE A 114 0.50 -6.97 8.15
CA ILE A 114 1.62 -7.90 8.07
C ILE A 114 2.74 -7.25 7.25
N TYR A 115 3.83 -6.90 7.92
CA TYR A 115 5.03 -6.39 7.28
C TYR A 115 5.84 -7.53 6.64
N THR A 116 6.13 -7.43 5.35
CA THR A 116 6.81 -8.49 4.57
C THR A 116 8.28 -8.19 4.30
N GLY A 117 8.81 -7.11 4.88
CA GLY A 117 10.22 -6.74 4.81
C GLY A 117 10.49 -5.46 4.01
N VAL A 118 11.78 -5.13 3.90
CA VAL A 118 12.27 -3.98 3.13
C VAL A 118 12.97 -4.46 1.86
N CYS A 119 12.92 -3.63 0.82
CA CYS A 119 13.77 -3.75 -0.35
C CYS A 119 14.43 -2.40 -0.68
N VAL A 120 15.70 -2.44 -1.05
CA VAL A 120 16.38 -1.32 -1.71
C VAL A 120 16.67 -1.79 -3.14
N PRO A 121 16.06 -1.18 -4.17
CA PRO A 121 16.29 -1.61 -5.54
C PRO A 121 17.74 -1.35 -5.93
N GLN A 122 18.32 -2.29 -6.67
CA GLN A 122 19.65 -2.12 -7.27
C GLN A 122 19.63 -1.16 -8.46
N LEU A 123 18.47 -1.04 -9.12
CA LEU A 123 18.27 -0.13 -10.24
C LEU A 123 18.29 1.32 -9.73
N VAL A 124 19.11 2.16 -10.35
CA VAL A 124 19.14 3.60 -10.05
C VAL A 124 17.75 4.19 -10.27
N THR A 125 17.23 4.87 -9.25
CA THR A 125 15.92 5.50 -9.36
C THR A 125 15.98 6.71 -10.29
N ASN A 126 15.08 6.75 -11.25
CA ASN A 126 14.96 7.89 -12.16
C ASN A 126 14.32 9.10 -11.45
N ASP A 127 14.59 10.30 -11.95
CA ASP A 127 14.08 11.54 -11.32
C ASP A 127 12.55 11.61 -11.29
N MET A 128 11.86 10.98 -12.25
CA MET A 128 10.39 10.94 -12.31
C MET A 128 9.76 10.02 -11.26
N ALA A 129 10.50 9.04 -10.73
CA ALA A 129 10.10 8.20 -9.62
C ALA A 129 10.62 8.74 -8.28
N ASN A 130 11.67 9.57 -8.30
CA ASN A 130 12.16 10.21 -7.08
C ASN A 130 11.40 11.48 -6.69
N ASN A 131 10.75 12.15 -7.66
CA ASN A 131 10.01 13.38 -7.44
C ASN A 131 8.59 13.24 -8.00
N ILE A 132 7.60 13.19 -7.11
CA ILE A 132 6.19 12.98 -7.49
C ILE A 132 5.37 14.21 -7.13
N GLU A 133 4.53 14.65 -8.07
CA GLU A 133 3.46 15.58 -7.76
C GLU A 133 2.29 14.83 -7.14
N CYS A 134 1.77 15.28 -6.01
CA CYS A 134 0.59 14.73 -5.39
C CYS A 134 -0.66 15.43 -5.93
N GLY A 135 -1.54 14.65 -6.55
CA GLY A 135 -2.75 15.15 -7.19
C GLY A 135 -2.90 14.61 -8.61
N ALA A 136 -3.59 15.38 -9.46
CA ALA A 136 -3.90 14.96 -10.82
C ALA A 136 -2.64 14.82 -11.68
N GLY A 137 -1.67 15.73 -11.56
CA GLY A 137 -0.40 15.65 -12.29
C GLY A 137 0.36 14.36 -11.98
N GLY A 138 0.46 14.01 -10.69
CA GLY A 138 1.02 12.73 -10.23
C GLY A 138 0.30 11.51 -10.77
N PHE A 139 -1.02 11.51 -10.67
CA PHE A 139 -1.86 10.42 -11.14
C PHE A 139 -1.59 10.11 -12.62
N PHE A 140 -1.51 11.13 -13.46
CA PHE A 140 -1.17 10.94 -14.88
C PHE A 140 0.31 10.70 -15.12
N SER A 141 1.21 11.19 -14.26
CA SER A 141 2.64 10.90 -14.34
C SER A 141 2.96 9.42 -14.11
N ASP A 142 2.12 8.70 -13.34
CA ASP A 142 2.22 7.25 -13.19
C ASP A 142 2.02 6.51 -14.52
N TRP A 143 1.27 7.10 -15.45
CA TRP A 143 1.13 6.50 -16.77
C TRP A 143 2.43 6.54 -17.56
N TRP A 144 3.45 7.26 -17.12
CA TRP A 144 4.71 7.40 -17.83
C TRP A 144 5.85 6.63 -17.15
N ILE A 145 7.05 7.20 -17.19
CA ILE A 145 8.31 6.55 -16.81
C ILE A 145 8.38 6.32 -15.29
N GLY A 146 7.81 7.24 -14.49
CA GLY A 146 7.76 7.10 -13.02
C GLY A 146 6.99 5.86 -12.59
N GLY A 147 5.76 5.69 -13.07
CA GLY A 147 4.95 4.51 -12.75
C GLY A 147 5.46 3.21 -13.32
N SER A 148 6.01 3.26 -14.53
CA SER A 148 6.69 2.09 -15.12
C SER A 148 7.85 1.61 -14.24
N TYR A 149 8.59 2.55 -13.63
CA TYR A 149 9.65 2.24 -12.68
C TYR A 149 9.11 1.63 -11.37
N TYR A 150 8.03 2.19 -10.80
CA TYR A 150 7.41 1.61 -9.60
C TYR A 150 6.94 0.18 -9.83
N GLU A 151 6.34 -0.10 -10.98
CA GLU A 151 5.93 -1.46 -11.32
C GLU A 151 7.10 -2.43 -11.48
N LEU A 152 8.16 -2.01 -12.17
CA LEU A 152 9.36 -2.81 -12.35
C LEU A 152 10.01 -3.14 -11.01
N VAL A 153 10.20 -2.13 -10.16
CA VAL A 153 10.79 -2.30 -8.82
C VAL A 153 9.86 -3.13 -7.92
N SER A 154 8.55 -2.96 -8.02
CA SER A 154 7.59 -3.80 -7.30
C SER A 154 7.67 -5.26 -7.74
N ALA A 155 7.83 -5.53 -9.03
CA ALA A 155 7.96 -6.89 -9.55
C ALA A 155 9.27 -7.56 -9.11
N ASP A 156 10.36 -6.80 -9.00
CA ASP A 156 11.65 -7.27 -8.52
C ASP A 156 11.65 -7.49 -6.99
N CYS A 157 11.22 -6.48 -6.23
CA CYS A 157 11.25 -6.50 -4.78
C CYS A 157 10.13 -7.35 -4.16
N ALA A 158 8.95 -7.45 -4.78
CA ALA A 158 7.77 -8.17 -4.27
C ALA A 158 7.36 -9.34 -5.18
N PHE A 159 8.36 -10.11 -5.65
CA PHE A 159 8.14 -11.22 -6.57
C PHE A 159 7.23 -12.32 -5.98
N GLN A 160 7.44 -12.68 -4.72
CA GLN A 160 6.62 -13.66 -4.00
C GLN A 160 5.28 -12.99 -3.65
N ASP A 161 4.18 -13.41 -4.28
CA ASP A 161 2.84 -12.77 -4.28
C ASP A 161 2.55 -11.79 -5.44
N GLY A 162 3.38 -11.79 -6.49
CA GLY A 162 3.13 -11.02 -7.71
C GLY A 162 1.74 -11.29 -8.32
N TRP A 163 1.24 -12.53 -8.22
CA TRP A 163 -0.10 -12.88 -8.72
C TRP A 163 -1.24 -12.21 -7.95
N LYS A 164 -1.09 -11.98 -6.63
CA LYS A 164 -2.12 -11.30 -5.83
C LYS A 164 -2.28 -9.85 -6.29
N ARG A 165 -1.20 -9.21 -6.75
CA ARG A 165 -1.24 -7.86 -7.35
C ARG A 165 -2.02 -7.83 -8.67
N ILE A 166 -2.03 -8.94 -9.42
CA ILE A 166 -2.82 -9.07 -10.66
C ILE A 166 -4.29 -9.29 -10.37
N VAL A 167 -4.59 -10.25 -9.49
CA VAL A 167 -5.98 -10.57 -9.11
C VAL A 167 -6.59 -9.44 -8.25
N GLY A 168 -5.72 -8.61 -7.65
CA GLY A 168 -6.05 -7.47 -6.80
C GLY A 168 -6.65 -7.82 -5.43
N TYR A 169 -6.93 -9.10 -5.15
CA TYR A 169 -7.44 -9.55 -3.86
C TYR A 169 -6.31 -9.90 -2.90
N GLY A 170 -6.26 -9.23 -1.75
CA GLY A 170 -5.17 -9.38 -0.79
C GLY A 170 -3.82 -8.99 -1.37
N ALA A 171 -3.83 -8.15 -2.42
CA ALA A 171 -2.62 -7.58 -3.00
C ALA A 171 -1.86 -6.83 -1.91
N GLU A 172 -0.55 -7.05 -1.86
CA GLU A 172 0.35 -6.31 -0.99
C GLU A 172 0.34 -4.82 -1.36
N LEU A 173 0.19 -3.95 -0.35
CA LEU A 173 0.39 -2.52 -0.50
C LEU A 173 1.86 -2.19 -0.34
N ILE A 174 2.40 -1.46 -1.30
CA ILE A 174 3.81 -1.08 -1.30
C ILE A 174 3.94 0.36 -0.80
N VAL A 175 4.80 0.59 0.17
CA VAL A 175 5.17 1.93 0.62
C VAL A 175 6.53 2.27 0.03
N PHE A 176 6.55 3.21 -0.91
CA PHE A 176 7.78 3.74 -1.48
C PHE A 176 8.28 4.93 -0.65
N VAL A 177 9.54 4.89 -0.22
CA VAL A 177 10.22 6.06 0.33
C VAL A 177 10.99 6.73 -0.81
N ILE A 178 10.59 7.95 -1.18
CA ILE A 178 11.12 8.70 -2.34
C ILE A 178 11.75 10.03 -1.90
N ALA A 179 12.42 10.73 -2.80
CA ALA A 179 13.19 11.93 -2.44
C ALA A 179 12.29 13.12 -2.07
N ASP A 180 11.28 13.42 -2.90
CA ASP A 180 10.49 14.64 -2.81
C ASP A 180 9.05 14.40 -3.29
N ILE A 181 8.09 14.98 -2.57
CA ILE A 181 6.68 15.01 -2.94
C ILE A 181 6.26 16.48 -3.04
N THR A 182 5.69 16.85 -4.19
CA THR A 182 5.17 18.20 -4.43
C THR A 182 3.64 18.23 -4.36
N PRO A 183 3.00 19.34 -3.97
CA PRO A 183 3.60 20.57 -3.48
C PRO A 183 4.27 20.37 -2.12
N ARG A 184 5.24 21.23 -1.76
CA ARG A 184 6.05 21.11 -0.52
C ARG A 184 5.27 21.00 0.80
N SER A 185 3.97 21.24 0.79
CA SER A 185 3.08 21.05 1.94
C SER A 185 2.68 19.58 2.16
N THR A 186 2.99 18.68 1.22
CA THR A 186 2.67 17.25 1.30
C THR A 186 3.93 16.43 1.48
N VAL A 187 3.92 15.49 2.42
CA VAL A 187 5.05 14.60 2.75
C VAL A 187 4.76 13.13 2.43
N GLY A 188 3.56 12.88 1.92
CA GLY A 188 3.05 11.59 1.50
C GLY A 188 2.07 11.80 0.35
N CYS A 189 1.89 10.76 -0.44
CA CYS A 189 0.86 10.74 -1.46
C CYS A 189 0.35 9.33 -1.73
N SER A 190 -0.94 9.28 -2.03
CA SER A 190 -1.63 8.10 -2.50
C SER A 190 -2.54 8.49 -3.65
N PHE A 191 -2.51 7.69 -4.71
CA PHE A 191 -3.42 7.84 -5.84
C PHE A 191 -4.71 7.03 -5.63
N SER A 192 -5.06 6.78 -4.38
CA SER A 192 -6.25 6.03 -3.99
C SER A 192 -6.25 4.59 -4.51
N ALA A 193 -7.41 3.97 -4.69
CA ALA A 193 -7.51 2.56 -5.10
C ALA A 193 -7.03 2.27 -6.54
N THR A 194 -6.49 3.28 -7.23
CA THR A 194 -5.99 3.15 -8.60
C THR A 194 -4.60 2.53 -8.67
N HIS A 195 -3.89 2.49 -7.53
CA HIS A 195 -2.55 1.93 -7.40
C HIS A 195 -2.49 0.95 -6.22
N ASN A 196 -1.50 0.06 -6.25
CA ASN A 196 -1.21 -0.87 -5.14
C ASN A 196 -0.05 -0.35 -4.28
N TYR A 197 0.19 0.96 -4.30
CA TYR A 197 1.28 1.56 -3.57
C TYR A 197 0.95 2.98 -3.13
N VAL A 198 1.75 3.46 -2.20
CA VAL A 198 1.78 4.84 -1.72
C VAL A 198 3.23 5.33 -1.70
N VAL A 199 3.43 6.65 -1.73
CA VAL A 199 4.75 7.27 -1.64
C VAL A 199 4.84 8.13 -0.39
N VAL A 200 5.99 8.15 0.26
CA VAL A 200 6.29 9.00 1.42
C VAL A 200 7.71 9.55 1.32
N GLU A 201 7.95 10.69 1.95
CA GLU A 201 9.28 11.28 2.09
C GLU A 201 10.07 10.65 3.26
N PRO A 202 11.41 10.69 3.25
CA PRO A 202 12.26 10.08 4.28
C PRO A 202 12.28 10.86 5.60
N ASN A 203 11.70 12.07 5.64
CA ASN A 203 11.62 12.87 6.85
C ASN A 203 10.61 12.30 7.86
N ILE A 204 10.68 12.73 9.12
CA ILE A 204 9.84 12.18 10.21
C ILE A 204 8.35 12.28 9.88
N ALA A 205 7.90 13.40 9.29
CA ALA A 205 6.49 13.59 8.97
C ALA A 205 6.04 12.62 7.85
N GLY A 206 6.84 12.42 6.80
CA GLY A 206 6.56 11.46 5.73
C GLY A 206 6.56 10.02 6.23
N ILE A 207 7.55 9.64 7.05
CA ILE A 207 7.55 8.28 7.64
C ILE A 207 6.33 8.06 8.53
N GLN A 208 5.91 9.05 9.32
CA GLN A 208 4.71 8.91 10.15
C GLN A 208 3.40 9.02 9.35
N SER A 209 3.42 9.50 8.10
CA SER A 209 2.24 9.57 7.25
C SER A 209 1.86 8.24 6.61
N MET A 210 2.68 7.18 6.72
CA MET A 210 2.40 5.87 6.08
C MET A 210 1.00 5.33 6.39
N ALA A 211 0.53 5.45 7.63
CA ALA A 211 -0.83 5.03 8.01
C ALA A 211 -1.92 5.86 7.29
N HIS A 212 -1.69 7.16 7.14
CA HIS A 212 -2.57 8.08 6.43
C HIS A 212 -2.63 7.74 4.93
N GLU A 213 -1.48 7.54 4.29
CA GLU A 213 -1.43 7.22 2.86
C GLU A 213 -2.02 5.84 2.55
N ILE A 214 -1.78 4.84 3.41
CA ILE A 214 -2.44 3.53 3.29
C ILE A 214 -3.96 3.70 3.42
N GLY A 215 -4.42 4.59 4.30
CA GLY A 215 -5.83 4.98 4.41
C GLY A 215 -6.38 5.48 3.06
N HIS A 216 -5.67 6.41 2.40
CA HIS A 216 -6.05 6.88 1.08
C HIS A 216 -6.09 5.76 0.02
N ALA A 217 -5.11 4.85 0.03
CA ALA A 217 -5.08 3.70 -0.88
C ALA A 217 -6.32 2.80 -0.69
N CYS A 218 -6.90 2.81 0.51
CA CYS A 218 -8.14 2.14 0.86
C CYS A 218 -9.41 3.01 0.70
N LEU A 219 -9.38 4.03 -0.16
CA LEU A 219 -10.49 4.97 -0.47
C LEU A 219 -10.94 5.85 0.71
N LEU A 220 -10.08 6.14 1.68
CA LEU A 220 -10.41 7.13 2.70
C LEU A 220 -10.08 8.53 2.17
N PRO A 221 -11.05 9.47 2.08
CA PRO A 221 -10.74 10.86 1.76
C PRO A 221 -10.21 11.59 3.00
N HIS A 222 -9.63 12.77 2.78
CA HIS A 222 -9.35 13.69 3.88
C HIS A 222 -10.62 14.01 4.67
N LEU A 223 -10.43 14.24 5.97
CA LEU A 223 -11.43 14.82 6.86
C LEU A 223 -10.89 16.18 7.31
N GLU A 224 -11.43 17.25 6.71
CA GLU A 224 -10.93 18.63 6.89
C GLU A 224 -11.54 19.34 8.10
N ASP A 225 -12.34 18.64 8.91
CA ASP A 225 -12.96 19.23 10.09
C ASP A 225 -11.90 19.54 11.17
N ALA A 226 -11.73 20.83 11.47
CA ALA A 226 -10.81 21.29 12.50
C ALA A 226 -11.22 20.86 13.93
N ALA A 227 -12.44 20.38 14.13
CA ALA A 227 -12.84 19.74 15.39
C ALA A 227 -12.20 18.34 15.56
N ASP A 228 -11.80 17.71 14.46
CA ASP A 228 -11.33 16.32 14.40
C ASP A 228 -9.84 16.21 14.02
N VAL A 229 -9.00 17.11 14.53
CA VAL A 229 -7.54 17.16 14.28
C VAL A 229 -6.77 15.91 14.72
N ASN A 230 -7.41 14.99 15.44
CA ASN A 230 -6.85 13.71 15.84
C ASN A 230 -7.27 12.56 14.90
N ASN A 231 -8.14 12.82 13.92
CA ASN A 231 -8.53 11.85 12.91
C ASN A 231 -7.34 11.52 12.00
N LEU A 232 -7.13 10.23 11.73
CA LEU A 232 -6.07 9.72 10.87
C LEU A 232 -6.05 10.42 9.53
N MET A 233 -7.23 10.73 8.95
CA MET A 233 -7.35 11.38 7.65
C MET A 233 -7.37 12.91 7.72
N PHE A 234 -6.99 13.51 8.85
CA PHE A 234 -6.74 14.94 8.91
C PHE A 234 -5.52 15.27 8.03
N PRO A 235 -5.61 16.25 7.10
CA PRO A 235 -4.59 16.46 6.05
C PRO A 235 -3.22 16.91 6.59
N ASN A 236 -3.17 17.47 7.80
CA ASN A 236 -1.90 17.86 8.41
C ASN A 236 -1.43 16.76 9.35
N ILE A 237 -0.34 16.09 8.98
CA ILE A 237 0.31 15.10 9.83
C ILE A 237 0.83 15.79 11.10
N ARG A 238 0.42 15.29 12.26
CA ARG A 238 0.81 15.83 13.56
C ARG A 238 1.65 14.80 14.28
N THR A 239 2.81 15.23 14.76
CA THR A 239 3.70 14.40 15.59
C THR A 239 3.90 15.04 16.96
N ASP A 240 4.14 14.21 17.97
CA ASP A 240 4.51 14.68 19.29
C ASP A 240 6.02 15.01 19.38
N ALA A 241 6.49 15.37 20.57
CA ALA A 241 7.91 15.68 20.80
C ALA A 241 8.86 14.49 20.54
N ALA A 242 8.37 13.25 20.57
CA ALA A 242 9.13 12.05 20.23
C ALA A 242 9.10 11.71 18.73
N GLY A 243 8.39 12.53 17.93
CA GLY A 243 8.20 12.31 16.51
C GLY A 243 7.18 11.19 16.22
N GLU A 244 6.29 10.88 17.15
CA GLU A 244 5.26 9.86 17.01
C GLU A 244 3.96 10.47 16.49
N LEU A 245 3.27 9.79 15.57
CA LEU A 245 1.99 10.25 15.01
C LEU A 245 0.97 10.54 16.12
N VAL A 246 0.23 11.64 16.04
CA VAL A 246 -0.81 12.01 17.03
C VAL A 246 -2.21 11.76 16.47
N ASN A 247 -2.41 12.06 15.19
CA ASN A 247 -3.68 11.85 14.49
C ASN A 247 -3.85 10.36 14.12
N ARG A 248 -4.48 9.59 15.02
CA ARG A 248 -4.63 8.12 14.92
C ARG A 248 -6.08 7.65 14.95
N ASP A 249 -7.03 8.54 15.16
CA ASP A 249 -8.43 8.16 15.36
C ASP A 249 -9.14 7.93 14.03
N MET A 250 -10.11 7.03 14.00
CA MET A 250 -10.89 6.77 12.80
C MET A 250 -12.37 6.72 13.13
N THR A 251 -13.21 7.31 12.28
CA THR A 251 -14.66 7.19 12.40
C THR A 251 -15.09 5.77 12.07
N ASN A 252 -16.27 5.36 12.54
CA ASN A 252 -16.84 4.05 12.20
C ASN A 252 -16.97 3.86 10.68
N PHE A 253 -17.28 4.92 9.95
CA PHE A 253 -17.34 4.89 8.48
C PHE A 253 -15.96 4.65 7.86
N GLN A 254 -14.92 5.36 8.33
CA GLN A 254 -13.55 5.13 7.85
C GLN A 254 -13.07 3.71 8.16
N ILE A 255 -13.37 3.20 9.35
CA ILE A 255 -13.03 1.82 9.75
C ILE A 255 -13.72 0.80 8.84
N ALA A 256 -15.04 0.93 8.64
CA ALA A 256 -15.79 0.04 7.77
C ALA A 256 -15.31 0.11 6.31
N SER A 257 -15.05 1.32 5.81
CA SER A 257 -14.50 1.55 4.47
C SER A 257 -13.12 0.92 4.32
N LEU A 258 -12.18 1.14 5.23
CA LEU A 258 -10.84 0.54 5.12
C LEU A 258 -10.92 -0.99 5.09
N ARG A 259 -11.74 -1.58 5.97
CA ARG A 259 -11.93 -3.04 6.05
C ARG A 259 -12.55 -3.64 4.78
N GLY A 260 -13.31 -2.86 4.01
CA GLY A 260 -13.89 -3.25 2.74
C GLY A 260 -12.96 -3.11 1.52
N SER A 261 -11.73 -2.62 1.71
CA SER A 261 -10.74 -2.53 0.62
C SER A 261 -10.30 -3.91 0.13
N ARG A 262 -9.96 -4.02 -1.16
CA ARG A 262 -9.39 -5.25 -1.75
C ARG A 262 -8.11 -5.75 -1.09
N HIS A 263 -7.39 -4.87 -0.38
CA HIS A 263 -6.17 -5.20 0.36
C HIS A 263 -6.45 -5.88 1.71
N CYS A 264 -7.69 -5.79 2.22
CA CYS A 264 -8.11 -6.36 3.50
C CYS A 264 -8.79 -7.72 3.30
N THR A 265 -8.12 -8.79 3.73
CA THR A 265 -8.63 -10.18 3.61
C THR A 265 -8.88 -10.79 4.98
N PHE A 266 -9.70 -11.85 5.05
CA PHE A 266 -9.88 -12.59 6.30
C PHE A 266 -8.62 -13.40 6.63
N ILE A 267 -8.38 -13.60 7.93
CA ILE A 267 -7.23 -14.39 8.41
C ILE A 267 -7.37 -15.85 8.00
#